data_AF-A0A958LGU1-F1
#
_entry.id   AF-A0A958LGU1-F1
#
_cell.length_a   1.000
_cell.length_b   1.000
_cell.length_c   1.000
_cell.angle_alpha   90.00
_cell.angle_beta   90.00
_cell.angle_gamma   90.00
#
_symmetry.space_group_name_H-M   'P 1'
#
loop_
_entity.id
_entity.type
_entity.pdbx_description
1 polymer ?
#
loop_
_entity_poly.entity_id
_entity_poly.type
_entity_poly.pdbx_seq_one_letter_code
_entity_poly.pdbx_strand_id
1 'polypeptide(L)'
;TKGRRNEFRAFGWSGPVPDPAHEDTFARSKLTSPPTDSAISLLYKTALTLRRELPSLTPGSSCTRVAGADHRSLTLLRSSADGSTSFTLFNFSAESLEPFTFPADGEFRLLFDSTEAPYRTQAPFSRESAPASPWSAQLYVT
;
A
#
# COMPACT_ATOMS: atom_id res chain seq x y z
N THR A 1 -5.10 14.15 32.27
CA THR A 1 -4.02 15.18 32.42
C THR A 1 -4.27 16.44 31.57
N LYS A 2 -3.67 17.60 31.93
CA LYS A 2 -3.86 18.92 31.25
C LYS A 2 -2.95 19.12 30.01
N GLY A 3 -1.73 18.58 30.04
CA GLY A 3 -0.76 18.66 28.92
C GLY A 3 -1.26 17.97 27.65
N ARG A 4 -1.67 16.69 27.76
CA ARG A 4 -2.18 15.92 26.62
C ARG A 4 -3.42 16.57 25.97
N ARG A 5 -4.36 17.09 26.77
CA ARG A 5 -5.51 17.83 26.24
C ARG A 5 -5.13 19.09 25.46
N ASN A 6 -4.04 19.76 25.82
CA ASN A 6 -3.57 20.94 25.09
C ASN A 6 -2.87 20.57 23.77
N GLU A 7 -2.11 19.47 23.73
CA GLU A 7 -1.51 18.94 22.49
C GLU A 7 -2.61 18.57 21.47
N PHE A 8 -3.65 17.87 21.91
CA PHE A 8 -4.73 17.40 21.02
C PHE A 8 -5.70 18.50 20.55
N ARG A 9 -5.68 19.69 21.17
CA ARG A 9 -6.47 20.85 20.70
C ARG A 9 -6.05 21.32 19.31
N ALA A 10 -4.77 21.23 18.98
CA ALA A 10 -4.26 21.62 17.66
C ALA A 10 -4.73 20.69 16.53
N PHE A 11 -5.16 19.47 16.86
CA PHE A 11 -5.55 18.45 15.89
C PHE A 11 -7.07 18.37 15.67
N GLY A 12 -7.85 19.33 16.19
CA GLY A 12 -9.30 19.34 16.01
C GLY A 12 -10.00 18.12 16.63
N TRP A 13 -9.41 17.51 17.65
CA TRP A 13 -9.91 16.27 18.25
C TRP A 13 -11.31 16.47 18.85
N SER A 14 -12.31 15.79 18.30
CA SER A 14 -13.69 15.82 18.80
C SER A 14 -13.92 14.74 19.86
N GLY A 15 -14.31 15.14 21.07
CA GLY A 15 -14.66 14.24 22.17
C GLY A 15 -13.59 14.15 23.28
N PRO A 16 -13.85 13.36 24.34
CA PRO A 16 -12.94 13.25 25.48
C PRO A 16 -11.65 12.53 25.07
N VAL A 17 -10.51 13.20 25.22
CA VAL A 17 -9.19 12.57 25.08
C VAL A 17 -9.02 11.57 26.23
N PRO A 18 -8.76 10.27 25.96
CA PRO A 18 -8.55 9.29 27.01
C PRO A 18 -7.42 9.74 27.94
N ASP A 19 -7.59 9.62 29.26
CA ASP A 19 -6.51 9.97 30.19
C ASP A 19 -5.42 8.89 30.12
N PRO A 20 -4.16 9.21 29.78
CA PRO A 20 -3.08 8.23 29.72
C PRO A 20 -2.84 7.53 31.07
N ALA A 21 -3.13 8.20 32.18
CA ALA A 21 -2.90 7.69 33.53
C ALA A 21 -4.03 6.78 34.04
N HIS A 22 -5.13 6.65 33.28
CA HIS A 22 -6.25 5.80 33.68
C HIS A 22 -6.04 4.36 33.24
N GLU A 23 -6.22 3.41 34.16
CA GLU A 23 -6.01 1.97 33.90
C GLU A 23 -6.86 1.46 32.73
N ASP A 24 -8.11 1.91 32.60
CA ASP A 24 -8.96 1.57 31.44
C ASP A 24 -8.36 1.97 30.09
N THR A 25 -7.60 3.07 30.02
CA THR A 25 -6.92 3.47 28.78
C THR A 25 -5.85 2.43 28.43
N PHE A 26 -5.08 1.98 29.42
CA PHE A 26 -4.11 0.90 29.22
C PHE A 26 -4.81 -0.40 28.81
N ALA A 27 -5.88 -0.80 29.51
CA ALA A 27 -6.61 -2.03 29.26
C ALA A 27 -7.18 -2.09 27.83
N ARG A 28 -7.78 -1.01 27.33
CA ARG A 28 -8.32 -0.92 25.96
C ARG A 28 -7.27 -0.80 24.86
N SER A 29 -6.04 -0.42 25.19
CA SER A 29 -4.94 -0.31 24.23
C SER A 29 -4.10 -1.58 24.09
N LYS A 30 -4.42 -2.64 24.83
CA LYS A 30 -3.74 -3.94 24.67
C LYS A 30 -4.10 -4.56 23.33
N LEU A 31 -3.11 -5.17 22.68
CA LEU A 31 -3.33 -5.96 21.48
C LEU A 31 -4.25 -7.14 21.83
N THR A 32 -5.42 -7.19 21.20
CA THR A 32 -6.25 -8.39 21.17
C THR A 32 -5.74 -9.32 20.09
N SER A 33 -5.73 -10.63 20.31
CA SER A 33 -5.37 -11.59 19.28
C SER A 33 -6.31 -11.38 18.07
N PRO A 34 -5.80 -10.93 16.91
CA PRO A 34 -6.67 -10.73 15.76
C PRO A 34 -7.22 -12.07 15.30
N PRO A 35 -8.35 -12.09 14.56
CA PRO A 35 -8.81 -13.31 13.92
C PRO A 35 -7.69 -13.89 13.08
N THR A 36 -7.37 -15.17 13.32
CA THR A 36 -6.49 -15.95 12.45
C THR A 36 -7.03 -15.84 11.03
N ASP A 37 -6.18 -15.45 10.08
CA ASP A 37 -6.49 -15.34 8.65
C ASP A 37 -7.57 -14.33 8.24
N SER A 38 -7.64 -13.18 8.92
CA SER A 38 -8.34 -12.01 8.38
C SER A 38 -7.76 -11.56 7.03
N ALA A 39 -8.61 -11.00 6.16
CA ALA A 39 -8.22 -10.43 4.87
C ALA A 39 -7.04 -9.45 5.00
N ILE A 40 -7.06 -8.59 6.03
CA ILE A 40 -5.96 -7.66 6.31
C ILE A 40 -4.66 -8.41 6.66
N SER A 41 -4.72 -9.46 7.47
CA SER A 41 -3.55 -10.29 7.80
C SER A 41 -2.94 -10.93 6.56
N LEU A 42 -3.78 -11.48 5.67
CA LEU A 42 -3.32 -12.06 4.41
C LEU A 42 -2.71 -11.00 3.48
N LEU A 43 -3.33 -9.81 3.38
CA LEU A 43 -2.82 -8.68 2.59
C LEU A 43 -1.41 -8.29 3.03
N TYR A 44 -1.21 -8.08 4.33
CA TYR A 44 0.10 -7.71 4.88
C TYR A 44 1.12 -8.83 4.73
N LYS A 45 0.75 -10.10 4.96
CA LYS A 45 1.64 -11.26 4.71
C LYS A 45 2.10 -11.29 3.25
N THR A 46 1.19 -11.12 2.29
CA THR A 46 1.51 -11.10 0.87
C THR A 46 2.44 -9.92 0.53
N ALA A 47 2.12 -8.70 0.98
CA ALA A 47 2.92 -7.51 0.72
C ALA A 47 4.34 -7.60 1.30
N LEU A 48 4.49 -8.09 2.54
CA LEU A 48 5.79 -8.29 3.17
C LEU A 48 6.61 -9.38 2.48
N THR A 49 5.95 -10.44 2.01
CA THR A 49 6.59 -11.51 1.25
C THR A 49 7.12 -10.99 -0.09
N LEU A 50 6.30 -10.25 -0.85
CA LEU A 50 6.71 -9.62 -2.11
C LEU A 50 7.88 -8.66 -1.90
N ARG A 51 7.84 -7.84 -0.84
CA ARG A 51 8.95 -6.94 -0.50
C ARG A 51 10.27 -7.67 -0.25
N ARG A 52 10.23 -8.86 0.33
CA ARG A 52 11.41 -9.69 0.59
C ARG A 52 11.92 -10.42 -0.66
N GLU A 53 11.01 -10.84 -1.54
CA GLU A 53 11.33 -11.63 -2.73
C GLU A 53 11.77 -10.77 -3.92
N LEU A 54 11.29 -9.54 -4.03
CA LEU A 54 11.52 -8.68 -5.19
C LEU A 54 12.67 -7.69 -4.92
N PRO A 55 13.79 -7.78 -5.66
CA PRO A 55 14.93 -6.87 -5.50
C PRO A 55 14.56 -5.39 -5.71
N SER A 56 13.63 -5.11 -6.62
CA SER A 56 13.13 -3.76 -6.90
C SER A 56 12.27 -3.17 -5.77
N LEU A 57 11.81 -3.99 -4.82
CA LEU A 57 11.05 -3.55 -3.63
C LEU A 57 11.88 -3.48 -2.35
N THR A 58 13.10 -4.01 -2.40
CA THR A 58 14.00 -4.07 -1.24
C THR A 58 14.61 -2.67 -0.99
N PRO A 59 14.65 -2.19 0.28
CA PRO A 59 15.24 -0.89 0.60
C PRO A 59 16.73 -0.82 0.28
N GLY A 60 17.15 0.27 -0.34
CA GLY A 60 18.55 0.51 -0.68
C GLY A 60 19.09 -0.30 -1.87
N SER A 61 18.29 -1.21 -2.44
CA SER A 61 18.67 -2.01 -3.61
C SER A 61 17.99 -1.56 -4.92
N SER A 62 17.22 -0.45 -4.87
CA SER A 62 16.47 0.06 -6.02
C SER A 62 16.51 1.58 -6.14
N CYS A 63 16.48 2.06 -7.37
CA CYS A 63 16.20 3.46 -7.69
C CYS A 63 14.69 3.62 -7.84
N THR A 64 14.09 4.57 -7.12
CA THR A 64 12.66 4.86 -7.18
C THR A 64 12.41 6.16 -7.93
N ARG A 65 11.48 6.15 -8.88
CA ARG A 65 10.99 7.32 -9.61
C ARG A 65 9.47 7.41 -9.48
N VAL A 66 8.97 8.63 -9.27
CA VAL A 66 7.54 8.92 -9.45
C VAL A 66 7.27 9.02 -10.95
N ALA A 67 6.48 8.08 -11.48
CA ALA A 67 6.09 8.06 -12.88
C ALA A 67 4.92 9.03 -13.16
N GLY A 68 4.06 9.23 -12.17
CA GLY A 68 2.92 10.13 -12.23
C GLY A 68 2.30 10.27 -10.85
N ALA A 69 1.77 11.47 -10.56
CA ALA A 69 1.07 11.75 -9.32
C ALA A 69 0.03 12.84 -9.56
N ASP A 70 -1.19 12.59 -9.13
CA ASP A 70 -2.26 13.57 -9.10
C ASP A 70 -3.11 13.40 -7.83
N HIS A 71 -4.27 14.05 -7.78
CA HIS A 71 -5.18 13.99 -6.64
C HIS A 71 -5.90 12.64 -6.49
N ARG A 72 -5.86 11.77 -7.50
CA ARG A 72 -6.53 10.47 -7.53
C ARG A 72 -5.55 9.31 -7.45
N SER A 73 -4.30 9.50 -7.83
CA SER A 73 -3.38 8.39 -8.06
C SER A 73 -1.91 8.74 -7.84
N LEU A 74 -1.13 7.71 -7.53
CA LEU A 74 0.33 7.75 -7.49
C LEU A 74 0.88 6.52 -8.20
N THR A 75 1.79 6.74 -9.15
CA THR A 75 2.52 5.68 -9.82
C THR A 75 4.01 5.76 -9.54
N LEU A 76 4.59 4.61 -9.20
CA LEU A 76 6.01 4.47 -8.87
C LEU A 76 6.65 3.47 -9.80
N LEU A 77 7.77 3.86 -10.41
CA LEU A 77 8.66 2.95 -11.14
C LEU A 77 9.89 2.70 -10.27
N ARG A 78 10.23 1.43 -10.05
CA ARG A 78 11.41 1.03 -9.29
C ARG A 78 12.24 0.04 -10.07
N SER A 79 13.54 0.30 -10.19
CA SER A 79 14.48 -0.58 -10.86
C SER A 79 15.63 -0.93 -9.90
N SER A 80 15.99 -2.21 -9.83
CA SER A 80 17.15 -2.69 -9.08
C SER A 80 18.36 -2.88 -9.97
N ALA A 81 19.53 -3.04 -9.33
CA ALA A 81 20.82 -3.19 -10.03
C ALA A 81 20.92 -4.44 -10.92
N ASP A 82 20.09 -5.46 -10.64
CA ASP A 82 19.97 -6.70 -11.43
C ASP A 82 19.08 -6.54 -12.68
N GLY A 83 18.54 -5.35 -12.92
CA GLY A 83 17.63 -5.05 -14.02
C GLY A 83 16.15 -5.31 -13.72
N SER A 84 15.81 -5.94 -12.59
CA SER A 84 14.41 -6.19 -12.22
C SER A 84 13.69 -4.86 -12.04
N THR A 85 12.52 -4.71 -12.70
CA THR A 85 11.72 -3.49 -12.63
C THR A 85 10.34 -3.81 -12.07
N SER A 86 9.85 -2.94 -11.19
CA SER A 86 8.47 -2.97 -10.71
C SER A 86 7.77 -1.64 -10.95
N PHE A 87 6.49 -1.73 -11.26
CA PHE A 87 5.61 -0.58 -11.39
C PHE A 87 4.49 -0.72 -10.37
N THR A 88 4.24 0.31 -9.56
CA THR A 88 3.17 0.29 -8.55
C THR A 88 2.20 1.41 -8.84
N LEU A 89 0.91 1.10 -8.89
CA LEU A 89 -0.19 2.05 -8.99
C LEU A 89 -0.96 2.06 -7.67
N PHE A 90 -1.18 3.24 -7.11
CA PHE A 90 -2.11 3.46 -6.03
C PHE A 90 -3.27 4.32 -6.55
N ASN A 91 -4.50 3.85 -6.38
CA ASN A 91 -5.72 4.61 -6.59
C ASN A 91 -6.24 5.11 -5.24
N PHE A 92 -6.17 6.42 -5.04
CA PHE A 92 -6.66 7.15 -3.87
C PHE A 92 -8.01 7.83 -4.12
N SER A 93 -8.74 7.41 -5.14
CA SER A 93 -10.07 7.93 -5.43
C SER A 93 -11.15 6.89 -5.18
N ALA A 94 -12.39 7.37 -5.08
CA ALA A 94 -13.59 6.54 -5.00
C ALA A 94 -14.05 6.01 -6.37
N GLU A 95 -13.33 6.34 -7.45
CA GLU A 95 -13.63 5.96 -8.82
C GLU A 95 -12.60 4.95 -9.32
N SER A 96 -12.99 4.11 -10.27
CA SER A 96 -12.03 3.25 -10.97
C SER A 96 -11.14 4.09 -11.89
N LEU A 97 -9.87 3.69 -12.02
CA LEU A 97 -8.97 4.25 -13.02
C LEU A 97 -8.97 3.37 -14.27
N GLU A 98 -9.06 4.01 -15.42
CA GLU A 98 -8.93 3.35 -16.72
C GLU A 98 -7.50 2.83 -16.96
N PRO A 99 -7.33 1.78 -17.78
CA PRO A 99 -6.03 1.32 -18.24
C PRO A 99 -5.17 2.43 -18.83
N PHE A 100 -3.86 2.34 -18.62
CA PHE A 100 -2.88 3.21 -19.27
C PHE A 100 -1.67 2.42 -19.75
N THR A 101 -0.96 2.98 -20.72
CA THR A 101 0.31 2.41 -21.21
C THR A 101 1.44 2.70 -20.23
N PHE A 102 2.24 1.69 -19.90
CA PHE A 102 3.37 1.89 -18.99
C PHE A 102 4.38 2.91 -19.56
N PRO A 103 4.96 3.78 -18.72
CA PRO A 103 5.88 4.84 -19.16
C PRO A 103 7.29 4.34 -19.51
N ALA A 104 7.54 3.02 -19.45
CA ALA A 104 8.81 2.40 -19.77
C ALA A 104 8.62 1.37 -20.89
N ASP A 105 9.60 1.27 -21.80
CA ASP A 105 9.61 0.23 -22.82
C ASP A 105 9.71 -1.14 -22.14
N GLY A 106 8.67 -1.96 -22.28
CA GLY A 106 8.62 -3.29 -21.68
C GLY A 106 7.19 -3.80 -21.55
N GLU A 107 7.08 -5.10 -21.30
CA GLU A 107 5.82 -5.71 -20.92
C GLU A 107 5.86 -6.01 -19.42
N PHE A 108 4.75 -5.72 -18.75
CA PHE A 108 4.59 -5.86 -17.33
C PHE A 108 3.46 -6.84 -17.06
N ARG A 109 3.64 -7.72 -16.07
CA ARG A 109 2.55 -8.57 -15.58
C ARG A 109 2.05 -8.04 -14.24
N LEU A 110 0.74 -8.02 -14.05
CA LEU A 110 0.15 -7.80 -12.73
C LEU A 110 0.55 -8.97 -11.84
N LEU A 111 1.22 -8.67 -10.72
CA LEU A 111 1.65 -9.65 -9.72
C LEU A 111 0.84 -9.55 -8.43
N PHE A 112 0.35 -8.35 -8.10
CA PHE A 112 -0.46 -8.13 -6.91
C PHE A 112 -1.56 -7.10 -7.14
N ASP A 113 -2.74 -7.38 -6.59
CA ASP A 113 -3.89 -6.49 -6.51
C ASP A 113 -4.45 -6.54 -5.07
N SER A 114 -4.58 -5.38 -4.42
CA SER A 114 -5.06 -5.30 -3.03
C SER A 114 -6.53 -5.67 -2.84
N THR A 115 -7.30 -5.80 -3.92
CA THR A 115 -8.74 -6.08 -3.92
C THR A 115 -9.08 -7.55 -4.18
N GLU A 116 -8.14 -8.33 -4.71
CA GLU A 116 -8.36 -9.72 -5.12
C GLU A 116 -7.57 -10.70 -4.25
N ALA A 117 -8.14 -11.22 -3.15
CA ALA A 117 -7.48 -12.26 -2.35
C ALA A 117 -7.20 -13.54 -3.20
N PRO A 118 -5.99 -14.16 -3.13
CA PRO A 118 -4.95 -14.01 -2.10
C PRO A 118 -3.95 -12.86 -2.33
N TYR A 119 -4.33 -11.89 -3.15
CA TYR A 119 -3.60 -10.67 -3.52
C TYR A 119 -2.43 -10.92 -4.46
N ARG A 120 -2.23 -12.16 -4.90
CA ARG A 120 -1.29 -12.49 -5.97
C ARG A 120 -2.04 -12.89 -7.21
N THR A 121 -1.55 -12.41 -8.34
CA THR A 121 -2.12 -12.66 -9.66
C THR A 121 -1.09 -13.41 -10.53
N GLN A 122 -1.60 -14.07 -11.57
CA GLN A 122 -0.79 -14.72 -12.61
C GLN A 122 -1.16 -14.16 -14.00
N ALA A 123 -1.37 -12.85 -14.07
CA ALA A 123 -1.75 -12.19 -15.32
C ALA A 123 -0.63 -12.36 -16.37
N PRO A 124 -0.98 -12.42 -17.66
CA PRO A 124 0.02 -12.37 -18.73
C PRO A 124 0.75 -11.01 -18.71
N PHE A 125 1.92 -10.99 -19.34
CA PHE A 125 2.62 -9.74 -19.64
C PHE A 125 1.79 -8.88 -20.60
N SER A 126 1.77 -7.57 -20.35
CA SER A 126 0.99 -6.59 -21.09
C SER A 126 1.75 -5.26 -21.16
N ARG A 127 1.49 -4.47 -22.21
CA ARG A 127 1.98 -3.08 -22.33
C ARG A 127 1.06 -2.07 -21.65
N GLU A 128 -0.13 -2.50 -21.26
CA GLU A 128 -1.13 -1.69 -20.59
C GLU A 128 -1.46 -2.27 -19.21
N SER A 129 -1.77 -1.38 -18.28
CA SER A 129 -2.26 -1.76 -16.97
C SER A 129 -3.65 -2.40 -17.05
N ALA A 130 -4.01 -3.14 -16.01
CA ALA A 130 -5.42 -3.46 -15.78
C ALA A 130 -6.15 -2.17 -15.29
N PRO A 131 -7.48 -2.14 -15.35
CA PRO A 131 -8.25 -1.15 -14.60
C PRO A 131 -7.95 -1.27 -13.11
N ALA A 132 -7.91 -0.14 -12.40
CA ALA A 132 -7.67 -0.14 -10.96
C ALA A 132 -8.93 0.25 -10.21
N SER A 133 -9.42 -0.64 -9.34
CA SER A 133 -10.60 -0.39 -8.51
C SER A 133 -10.41 0.81 -7.57
N PRO A 134 -11.49 1.41 -7.04
CA PRO A 134 -11.39 2.44 -6.01
C PRO A 134 -10.55 2.00 -4.81
N TRP A 135 -9.77 2.93 -4.24
CA TRP A 135 -9.00 2.67 -3.01
C TRP A 135 -8.07 1.44 -3.07
N SER A 136 -7.50 1.17 -4.24
CA SER A 136 -6.71 -0.04 -4.50
C SER A 136 -5.24 0.25 -4.73
N ALA A 137 -4.44 -0.81 -4.67
CA ALA A 137 -3.05 -0.81 -5.09
C ALA A 137 -2.78 -2.02 -5.97
N GLN A 138 -2.11 -1.78 -7.09
CA GLN A 138 -1.66 -2.80 -8.04
C GLN A 138 -0.14 -2.74 -8.17
N LEU A 139 0.50 -3.90 -8.24
CA LEU A 139 1.94 -4.05 -8.44
C LEU A 139 2.18 -4.92 -9.66
N TYR A 140 2.98 -4.38 -10.57
CA TYR A 140 3.43 -5.03 -11.76
C TYR A 140 4.94 -5.26 -11.74
N VAL A 141 5.40 -6.29 -12.44
CA VAL A 141 6.82 -6.60 -12.61
C VAL A 141 7.13 -6.97 -14.06
N THR A 142 8.37 -6.73 -14.48
CA THR A 142 8.98 -7.30 -15.70
C THR A 142 9.48 -8.70 -15.46
#